data_AF-A0A2J8VU71-F1
#
_entry.id   AF-A0A2J8VU71-F1
#
_cell.length_a   1.000
_cell.length_b   1.000
_cell.length_c   1.000
_cell.angle_alpha   90.00
_cell.angle_beta   90.00
_cell.angle_gamma   90.00
#
_symmetry.space_group_name_H-M   'P 1'
#
loop_
_entity.id
_entity.type
_entity.pdbx_description
1 polymer ?
#
loop_
_entity_poly.entity_id
_entity_poly.type
_entity_poly.pdbx_seq_one_letter_code
_entity_poly.pdbx_strand_id
1 'polypeptide(L)'
;MQRLMMLLATSGACLGLLAAAAVAAAGANPAQRDIHSLLPTHRRQKRDWIWNQMHIDEEKNTSLPHHVGKIKSSVSRKNAKYLLKGEYVGKVFRVDAETGDVTQMSPRTG
;
A
#
# COMPACT_ATOMS: atom_id res chain seq x y z
N MET A 1 30.09 49.36 -51.75
CA MET A 1 29.25 48.34 -52.41
C MET A 1 29.16 46.99 -51.66
N GLN A 2 29.39 46.93 -50.33
CA GLN A 2 29.40 45.66 -49.57
C GLN A 2 28.36 45.59 -48.44
N ARG A 3 27.56 46.66 -48.25
CA ARG A 3 26.53 46.73 -47.20
C ARG A 3 25.11 46.43 -47.67
N LEU A 4 24.87 46.36 -48.99
CA LEU A 4 23.54 46.13 -49.54
C LEU A 4 23.24 44.64 -49.80
N MET A 5 24.27 43.78 -49.92
CA MET A 5 24.11 42.35 -50.19
C MET A 5 23.91 41.49 -48.93
N MET A 6 24.07 42.05 -47.72
CA MET A 6 23.84 41.30 -46.46
C MET A 6 22.39 41.41 -45.93
N LEU A 7 21.52 42.19 -46.58
CA LEU A 7 20.12 42.34 -46.16
C LEU A 7 19.13 41.42 -46.90
N LEU A 8 19.55 40.73 -47.96
CA LEU A 8 18.69 39.79 -48.70
C LEU A 8 18.93 38.31 -48.36
N ALA A 9 19.98 37.99 -47.59
CA ALA A 9 20.30 36.60 -47.23
C ALA A 9 19.67 36.13 -45.90
N THR A 10 19.07 37.02 -45.11
CA THR A 10 18.49 36.67 -43.79
C THR A 10 16.97 36.49 -43.80
N SER A 11 16.25 36.90 -44.86
CA SER A 11 14.79 36.76 -44.92
C SER A 11 14.31 35.39 -45.42
N GLY A 12 15.10 34.68 -46.24
CA GLY A 12 14.74 33.36 -46.76
C GLY A 12 14.80 32.23 -45.71
N ALA A 13 15.68 32.36 -44.72
CA ALA A 13 15.86 31.32 -43.69
C ALA A 13 14.69 31.28 -42.69
N CYS A 14 14.14 32.44 -42.30
CA CYS A 14 13.05 32.50 -41.32
C CYS A 14 11.73 31.94 -41.86
N LEU A 15 11.40 32.21 -43.13
CA LEU A 15 10.17 31.71 -43.74
C LEU A 15 10.23 30.18 -43.98
N GLY A 16 11.39 29.64 -44.36
CA GLY A 16 11.59 28.19 -44.47
C GLY A 16 11.48 27.46 -43.13
N LEU A 17 12.03 28.04 -42.05
CA LEU A 17 11.94 27.47 -40.70
C LEU A 17 10.49 27.48 -40.16
N LEU A 18 9.74 28.54 -40.42
CA LEU A 18 8.32 28.65 -40.03
C LEU A 18 7.44 27.65 -40.79
N ALA A 19 7.67 27.46 -42.09
CA ALA A 19 6.95 26.47 -42.89
C ALA A 19 7.26 25.02 -42.43
N ALA A 20 8.53 24.71 -42.14
CA ALA A 20 8.93 23.40 -41.63
C ALA A 20 8.34 23.10 -40.24
N ALA A 21 8.28 24.10 -39.34
CA ALA A 21 7.65 23.95 -38.03
C ALA A 21 6.13 23.76 -38.11
N ALA A 22 5.45 24.44 -39.05
CA ALA A 22 4.02 24.27 -39.28
C ALA A 22 3.68 22.88 -39.83
N VAL A 23 4.49 22.33 -40.75
CA VAL A 23 4.32 20.97 -41.27
C VAL A 23 4.64 19.91 -40.20
N ALA A 24 5.65 20.13 -39.37
CA ALA A 24 5.97 19.24 -38.26
C ALA A 24 4.86 19.23 -37.17
N ALA A 25 4.21 20.36 -36.94
CA ALA A 25 3.06 20.45 -36.03
C ALA A 25 1.80 19.80 -36.60
N ALA A 26 1.58 19.87 -37.93
CA ALA A 26 0.47 19.22 -38.61
C ALA A 26 0.66 17.70 -38.80
N GLY A 27 1.91 17.23 -38.81
CA GLY A 27 2.28 15.81 -38.94
C GLY A 27 2.27 15.00 -37.64
N ALA A 28 1.98 15.63 -36.49
CA ALA A 28 1.82 14.91 -35.23
C ALA A 28 0.51 14.12 -35.24
N ASN A 29 0.57 12.87 -35.75
CA ASN A 29 -0.56 11.95 -35.83
C ASN A 29 -1.21 11.79 -34.44
N PRO A 30 -2.46 12.23 -34.23
CA PRO A 30 -3.12 12.19 -32.93
C PRO A 30 -3.38 10.76 -32.44
N ALA A 31 -3.31 9.77 -33.34
CA ALA A 31 -3.62 8.37 -33.04
C ALA A 31 -2.68 7.70 -32.00
N GLN A 32 -1.48 8.23 -31.77
CA GLN A 32 -0.53 7.61 -30.83
C GLN A 32 -0.85 7.90 -29.36
N ARG A 33 -1.67 8.93 -29.06
CA ARG A 33 -2.04 9.28 -27.68
C ARG A 33 -3.09 8.34 -27.07
N ASP A 34 -3.83 7.62 -27.91
CA ASP A 34 -4.91 6.74 -27.45
C ASP A 34 -4.47 5.30 -27.13
N ILE A 35 -3.28 4.86 -27.57
CA ILE A 35 -2.85 3.48 -27.30
C ILE A 35 -2.53 3.28 -25.81
N HIS A 36 -2.03 4.31 -25.12
CA HIS A 36 -1.78 4.25 -23.67
C HIS A 36 -3.06 4.33 -22.82
N SER A 37 -4.16 4.86 -23.34
CA SER A 37 -5.45 4.92 -22.63
C SER A 37 -6.29 3.65 -22.79
N LEU A 38 -5.97 2.81 -23.78
CA LEU A 38 -6.63 1.53 -24.05
C LEU A 38 -6.07 0.35 -23.24
N LEU A 39 -4.90 0.52 -22.60
CA LEU A 39 -4.35 -0.49 -21.70
C LEU A 39 -5.21 -0.52 -20.41
N PRO A 40 -5.77 -1.68 -20.01
CA PRO A 40 -6.55 -1.78 -18.79
C PRO A 40 -5.76 -1.22 -17.61
N THR A 41 -6.22 -0.10 -17.07
CA THR A 41 -5.64 0.47 -15.86
C THR A 41 -5.97 -0.49 -14.72
N HIS A 42 -4.95 -1.18 -14.22
CA HIS A 42 -5.11 -2.11 -13.10
C HIS A 42 -5.49 -1.33 -11.84
N ARG A 43 -6.80 -1.17 -11.63
CA ARG A 43 -7.35 -0.46 -10.48
C ARG A 43 -7.20 -1.34 -9.25
N ARG A 44 -6.18 -1.07 -8.45
CA ARG A 44 -5.99 -1.73 -7.14
C ARG A 44 -7.21 -1.47 -6.26
N GLN A 45 -7.91 -2.52 -5.85
CA GLN A 45 -8.94 -2.39 -4.81
C GLN A 45 -8.29 -1.96 -3.49
N LYS A 46 -8.96 -1.03 -2.78
CA LYS A 46 -8.58 -0.69 -1.41
C LYS A 46 -8.86 -1.92 -0.55
N ARG A 47 -7.81 -2.51 0.04
CA ARG A 47 -7.96 -3.57 1.04
C ARG A 47 -8.18 -2.91 2.39
N ASP A 48 -9.04 -3.51 3.20
CA ASP A 48 -9.21 -3.12 4.59
C ASP A 48 -7.99 -3.52 5.41
N TRP A 49 -7.80 -2.84 6.53
CA TRP A 49 -6.77 -3.19 7.48
C TRP A 49 -7.16 -4.48 8.21
N ILE A 50 -6.28 -5.48 8.16
CA ILE A 50 -6.36 -6.63 9.04
C ILE A 50 -5.73 -6.20 10.36
N TRP A 51 -6.54 -6.09 11.41
CA TRP A 51 -6.05 -5.83 12.75
C TRP A 51 -5.30 -7.05 13.28
N ASN A 52 -4.26 -6.81 14.09
CA ASN A 52 -3.30 -7.81 14.55
C ASN A 52 -3.95 -9.15 14.94
N GLN A 53 -3.54 -10.21 14.25
CA GLN A 53 -3.88 -11.59 14.56
C GLN A 53 -2.74 -12.24 15.34
N MET A 54 -3.08 -13.09 16.31
CA MET A 54 -2.10 -13.93 17.00
C MET A 54 -2.05 -15.29 16.29
N HIS A 55 -0.85 -15.83 16.10
CA HIS A 55 -0.62 -17.10 15.42
C HIS A 55 0.04 -18.06 16.38
N ILE A 56 -0.36 -19.33 16.32
CA ILE A 56 0.17 -20.40 17.16
C ILE A 56 0.45 -21.58 16.24
N ASP A 57 1.62 -22.18 16.38
CA ASP A 57 1.95 -23.41 15.68
C ASP A 57 1.13 -24.57 16.28
N GLU A 58 0.42 -25.30 15.44
CA GLU A 58 -0.27 -26.52 15.85
C GLU A 58 0.76 -27.59 16.24
N GLU A 59 0.39 -28.48 17.17
CA GLU A 59 1.22 -29.63 17.62
C GLU A 59 2.62 -29.25 18.14
N LYS A 60 2.75 -28.03 18.67
CA LYS A 60 4.01 -27.61 19.29
C LYS A 60 4.21 -28.39 20.59
N ASN A 61 5.22 -29.27 20.60
CA ASN A 61 5.65 -30.04 21.78
C ASN A 61 6.29 -29.18 22.90
N THR A 62 5.97 -27.89 22.96
CA THR A 62 6.47 -27.01 24.02
C THR A 62 5.71 -27.29 25.32
N SER A 63 6.44 -27.25 26.44
CA SER A 63 5.83 -27.33 27.77
C SER A 63 4.76 -26.25 27.94
N LEU A 64 3.54 -26.65 28.31
CA LEU A 64 2.47 -25.72 28.65
C LEU A 64 2.67 -25.22 30.10
N PRO A 65 2.41 -23.93 30.38
CA PRO A 65 1.71 -22.93 29.55
C PRO A 65 2.57 -22.29 28.45
N HIS A 66 1.99 -22.08 27.27
CA HIS A 66 2.66 -21.43 26.13
C HIS A 66 2.17 -19.99 25.93
N HIS A 67 3.09 -19.02 25.89
CA HIS A 67 2.76 -17.63 25.63
C HIS A 67 2.39 -17.41 24.16
N VAL A 68 1.18 -16.91 23.92
CA VAL A 68 0.61 -16.67 22.59
C VAL A 68 0.87 -15.25 22.12
N GLY A 69 0.71 -14.27 23.02
CA GLY A 69 0.80 -12.86 22.67
C GLY A 69 0.26 -11.96 23.77
N LYS A 70 0.07 -10.68 23.44
CA LYS A 70 -0.40 -9.68 24.39
C LYS A 70 -1.42 -8.74 23.77
N ILE A 71 -2.58 -8.60 24.41
CA ILE A 71 -3.54 -7.56 24.05
C ILE A 71 -3.21 -6.28 24.81
N LYS A 72 -3.26 -5.14 24.13
CA LYS A 72 -2.97 -3.83 24.71
C LYS A 72 -4.08 -2.86 24.34
N SER A 73 -4.51 -2.09 25.34
CA SER A 73 -5.35 -0.92 25.11
C SER A 73 -4.47 0.33 24.99
N SER A 74 -4.78 1.22 24.06
CA SER A 74 -4.18 2.56 24.00
C SER A 74 -4.64 3.45 25.16
N VAL A 75 -5.74 3.08 25.82
CA VAL A 75 -6.29 3.78 26.99
C VAL A 75 -6.03 2.93 28.22
N SER A 76 -5.27 3.47 29.19
CA SER A 76 -5.09 2.85 30.49
C SER A 76 -6.00 3.52 31.54
N ARG A 77 -6.67 2.70 32.35
CA ARG A 77 -7.37 3.15 33.57
C ARG A 77 -6.91 2.25 34.72
N LYS A 78 -6.77 2.82 35.93
CA LYS A 78 -6.24 2.09 37.11
C LYS A 78 -7.00 0.81 37.46
N ASN A 79 -8.29 0.74 37.10
CA ASN A 79 -9.17 -0.39 37.42
C ASN A 79 -9.67 -1.12 36.16
N ALA A 80 -9.04 -0.90 35.00
CA ALA A 80 -9.40 -1.63 33.78
C ALA A 80 -8.80 -3.03 33.82
N LYS A 81 -9.56 -4.01 33.34
CA LYS A 81 -9.14 -5.41 33.25
C LYS A 81 -9.29 -5.95 31.85
N TYR A 82 -8.35 -6.80 31.46
CA TYR A 82 -8.41 -7.56 30.22
C TYR A 82 -9.29 -8.80 30.40
N LEU A 83 -10.18 -9.04 29.43
CA LEU A 83 -11.08 -10.18 29.42
C LEU A 83 -11.17 -10.75 28.00
N LEU A 84 -10.97 -12.05 27.87
CA LEU A 84 -11.25 -12.79 26.63
C LEU A 84 -12.67 -13.36 26.68
N LYS A 85 -13.31 -13.46 25.51
CA LYS A 85 -14.61 -14.13 25.35
C LYS A 85 -14.54 -15.09 24.16
N GLY A 86 -15.20 -16.24 24.28
CA GLY A 86 -15.24 -17.27 23.25
C GLY A 86 -15.30 -18.67 23.86
N GLU A 87 -15.58 -19.67 23.04
CA GLU A 87 -15.83 -21.06 23.45
C GLU A 87 -14.63 -21.72 24.18
N TYR A 88 -13.41 -21.38 23.77
CA TYR A 88 -12.17 -21.98 24.27
C TYR A 88 -11.48 -21.16 25.37
N VAL A 89 -12.08 -20.03 25.78
CA VAL A 89 -11.55 -19.19 26.86
C VAL A 89 -11.77 -19.90 28.20
N GLY A 90 -10.75 -19.87 29.06
CA GLY A 90 -10.73 -20.55 30.36
C GLY A 90 -10.34 -22.04 30.28
N LYS A 91 -10.55 -22.68 29.13
CA LYS A 91 -10.19 -24.08 28.84
C LYS A 91 -8.80 -24.20 28.24
N VAL A 92 -8.60 -23.57 27.08
CA VAL A 92 -7.35 -23.60 26.30
C VAL A 92 -6.62 -22.27 26.42
N PHE A 93 -7.35 -21.16 26.32
CA PHE A 93 -6.76 -19.82 26.37
C PHE A 93 -7.10 -19.10 27.67
N ARG A 94 -6.13 -18.40 28.25
CA ARG A 94 -6.33 -17.45 29.34
C ARG A 94 -5.63 -16.14 29.07
N VAL A 95 -6.14 -15.09 29.70
CA VAL A 95 -5.51 -13.77 29.72
C VAL A 95 -5.25 -13.37 31.16
N ASP A 96 -4.10 -12.76 31.40
CA ASP A 96 -3.84 -12.05 32.64
C ASP A 96 -4.68 -10.76 32.66
N ALA A 97 -5.51 -10.60 33.69
CA ALA A 97 -6.46 -9.51 33.78
C ALA A 97 -5.79 -8.14 33.91
N GLU A 98 -4.57 -8.06 34.44
CA GLU A 98 -3.86 -6.83 34.70
C GLU A 98 -2.88 -6.49 33.57
N THR A 99 -2.18 -7.50 33.02
CA THR A 99 -1.16 -7.29 32.00
C THR A 99 -1.68 -7.41 30.57
N GLY A 100 -2.73 -8.20 30.34
CA GLY A 100 -3.22 -8.53 29.00
C GLY A 100 -2.40 -9.60 28.28
N ASP A 101 -1.51 -10.31 28.98
CA ASP A 101 -0.74 -11.42 28.41
C ASP A 101 -1.65 -12.63 28.19
N VAL A 102 -1.62 -13.19 26.98
CA VAL A 102 -2.44 -14.31 26.54
C VAL A 102 -1.58 -15.58 26.50
N THR A 103 -2.08 -16.62 27.16
CA THR A 103 -1.37 -17.89 27.31
C THR A 103 -2.30 -19.05 26.94
N GLN A 104 -1.75 -20.01 26.21
CA GLN A 104 -2.35 -21.31 25.98
C GLN A 104 -1.96 -22.25 27.11
N MET A 105 -2.93 -23.01 27.61
CA MET A 105 -2.75 -24.02 28.64
C MET A 105 -3.13 -25.39 28.09
N SER A 106 -2.77 -26.44 28.85
CA SER A 106 -3.26 -27.78 28.56
C SER A 106 -4.78 -27.84 28.69
N PRO A 107 -5.50 -28.45 27.74
CA PRO A 107 -6.93 -28.69 27.89
C PRO A 107 -7.16 -29.43 29.21
N ARG A 108 -7.98 -28.87 30.10
CA ARG A 108 -8.53 -29.66 31.21
C ARG A 108 -9.49 -30.68 30.59
N THR A 109 -9.04 -31.93 30.48
CA THR A 109 -9.94 -33.07 30.36
C THR A 109 -10.74 -33.14 31.67
N GLY A 110 -12.01 -32.77 31.58
CA GLY A 110 -13.00 -32.97 32.64
C GLY A 110 -13.64 -34.34 32.52
#